data_AF-R7FW03-F1
#
_entry.id   AF-R7FW03-F1
#
_cell.length_a   1.000
_cell.length_b   1.000
_cell.length_c   1.000
_cell.angle_alpha   90.00
_cell.angle_beta   90.00
_cell.angle_gamma   90.00
#
_symmetry.space_group_name_H-M   'P 1'
#
loop_
_entity.id
_entity.type
_entity.pdbx_description
1 polymer ?
#
loop_
_entity_poly.entity_id
_entity_poly.type
_entity_poly.pdbx_seq_one_letter_code
_entity_poly.pdbx_strand_id
1 'polypeptide(L)'
;MSLSRGENFVTVSITDKNGTKTATILDGADADVTVDALITSDSTNPVRSSAIYAELAEKQSKAKFYSNVSASSWAADSTYSNYGYKCEISLAGVGASDFAFVTFGVTEADSGNYAPIAETAAGKVIIYSKVNTAVTIKSVAIFPAA
;
A
#
# COMPACT_ATOMS: atom_id res chain seq x y z
N MET A 1 33.48 -7.79 37.21
CA MET A 1 33.41 -6.73 36.18
C MET A 1 34.82 -6.30 35.89
N SER A 2 35.22 -6.22 34.62
CA SER A 2 36.50 -5.68 34.19
C SER A 2 36.30 -4.57 33.17
N LEU A 3 37.24 -3.62 33.16
CA LEU A 3 37.32 -2.54 32.19
C LEU A 3 38.59 -2.75 31.38
N SER A 4 38.48 -2.80 30.06
CA SER A 4 39.63 -2.68 29.16
C SER A 4 39.48 -1.41 28.33
N ARG A 5 40.58 -0.68 28.19
CA ARG A 5 40.66 0.51 27.34
C ARG A 5 41.35 0.13 26.04
N GLY A 6 40.65 0.34 24.93
CA GLY A 6 41.27 0.54 23.62
C GLY A 6 41.67 2.02 23.47
N GLU A 7 42.27 2.38 22.33
CA GLU A 7 42.68 3.76 22.07
C GLU A 7 41.49 4.74 22.08
N ASN A 8 40.31 4.31 21.60
CA ASN A 8 39.12 5.17 21.45
C ASN A 8 37.83 4.56 22.06
N PHE A 9 37.95 3.47 22.83
CA PHE A 9 36.79 2.81 23.42
C PHE A 9 37.08 2.16 24.76
N VAL A 10 36.03 2.01 25.57
CA VAL A 10 36.08 1.25 26.82
C VAL A 10 35.16 0.04 26.68
N THR A 11 35.72 -1.16 26.85
CA THR A 11 34.90 -2.38 26.95
C THR A 11 34.63 -2.68 28.42
N VAL A 12 33.36 -2.78 28.76
CA VAL A 12 32.88 -3.24 30.06
C VAL A 12 32.50 -4.71 29.95
N SER A 13 33.21 -5.58 30.67
CA SER A 13 32.90 -7.01 30.73
C SER A 13 32.29 -7.36 32.08
N ILE A 14 31.08 -7.91 32.08
CA ILE A 14 30.38 -8.40 33.28
C ILE A 14 30.19 -9.90 33.12
N THR A 15 30.76 -10.68 34.04
CA THR A 15 30.58 -12.12 34.10
C THR A 15 29.63 -12.46 35.25
N ASP A 16 28.57 -13.18 34.95
CA ASP A 16 27.67 -13.77 35.94
C ASP A 16 27.62 -15.30 35.78
N LYS A 17 26.73 -15.96 36.54
CA LYS A 17 26.52 -17.42 36.46
C LYS A 17 26.04 -17.92 35.07
N ASN A 18 25.59 -17.02 34.20
CA ASN A 18 25.11 -17.29 32.85
C ASN A 18 26.16 -16.93 31.77
N GLY A 19 27.37 -16.51 32.17
CA GLY A 19 28.50 -16.23 31.29
C GLY A 19 28.94 -14.77 31.27
N THR A 20 29.88 -14.45 30.38
CA THR A 20 30.39 -13.08 30.21
C THR A 20 29.56 -12.34 29.17
N LYS A 21 29.06 -11.16 29.54
CA LYS A 21 28.47 -10.17 28.64
C LYS A 21 29.38 -8.95 28.55
N THR A 22 29.56 -8.43 27.35
CA THR A 22 30.41 -7.26 27.09
C THR A 22 29.58 -6.13 26.51
N ALA A 23 29.76 -4.92 26.99
CA ALA A 23 29.22 -3.70 26.40
C ALA A 23 30.37 -2.72 26.13
N THR A 24 30.48 -2.23 24.92
CA THR A 24 31.50 -1.24 24.53
C THR A 24 30.88 0.15 24.62
N ILE A 25 31.48 1.03 25.42
CA ILE A 25 31.12 2.45 25.51
C ILE A 25 32.07 3.21 24.60
N LEU A 26 31.50 3.92 23.62
CA LEU A 26 32.20 4.63 22.56
C LEU A 26 32.18 6.14 22.87
N ASP A 27 33.26 6.84 22.57
CA ASP A 27 33.49 8.25 22.96
C ASP A 27 32.84 9.29 22.05
N GLY A 28 32.01 8.84 21.09
CA GLY A 28 31.21 9.72 20.24
C GLY A 28 31.83 10.06 18.87
N ALA A 29 32.97 9.47 18.50
CA ALA A 29 33.55 9.60 17.15
C ALA A 29 33.17 8.43 16.19
N ASP A 30 32.34 7.49 16.64
CA ASP A 30 32.31 6.14 16.06
C ASP A 30 31.27 5.92 14.97
N ALA A 31 31.73 5.33 13.86
CA ALA A 31 30.93 4.96 12.70
C ALA A 31 30.00 3.76 12.94
N ASP A 32 30.02 3.15 14.14
CA ASP A 32 29.31 1.91 14.46
C ASP A 32 27.87 2.12 14.96
N VAL A 33 27.51 3.33 15.40
CA VAL A 33 26.09 3.72 15.59
C VAL A 33 25.59 4.28 14.26
N THR A 34 25.43 3.38 13.30
CA THR A 34 24.89 3.72 11.99
C THR A 34 23.38 3.92 12.07
N VAL A 35 22.91 4.95 11.37
CA VAL A 35 21.52 5.08 10.94
C VAL A 35 21.49 4.86 9.43
N ASP A 36 20.38 4.34 8.91
CA ASP A 36 20.27 4.18 7.48
C ASP A 36 20.29 5.53 6.77
N ALA A 37 21.02 5.61 5.66
CA ALA A 37 20.98 6.79 4.79
C ALA A 37 19.59 6.97 4.13
N LEU A 38 18.84 5.88 3.98
CA LEU A 38 17.46 5.87 3.48
C LEU A 38 16.63 4.89 4.31
N ILE A 39 15.37 5.24 4.61
CA ILE A 39 14.44 4.33 5.29
C ILE A 39 14.20 3.09 4.42
N THR A 40 14.40 1.90 4.99
CA THR A 40 14.24 0.61 4.28
C THR A 40 13.61 -0.45 5.20
N SER A 41 12.94 -1.45 4.62
CA SER A 41 12.36 -2.59 5.35
C SER A 41 13.40 -3.53 5.94
N ASP A 42 14.63 -3.51 5.41
CA ASP A 42 15.62 -4.57 5.58
C ASP A 42 16.83 -4.10 6.39
N SER A 43 16.69 -2.97 7.11
CA SER A 43 17.72 -2.40 7.97
C SER A 43 18.24 -3.40 9.00
N THR A 44 19.56 -3.61 8.99
CA THR A 44 20.31 -4.39 9.99
C THR A 44 21.14 -3.51 10.94
N ASN A 45 20.98 -2.19 10.86
CA ASN A 45 21.73 -1.24 11.68
C ASN A 45 21.29 -1.27 13.16
N PRO A 46 22.14 -0.82 14.11
CA PRO A 46 21.78 -0.79 15.53
C PRO A 46 20.53 0.07 15.82
N VAL A 47 20.35 1.17 15.07
CA VAL A 47 19.12 1.96 15.05
C VAL A 47 18.28 1.56 13.82
N ARG A 48 17.40 0.58 14.00
CA ARG A 48 16.63 -0.04 12.91
C ARG A 48 15.56 0.90 12.34
N SER A 49 15.76 1.45 11.14
CA SER A 49 14.69 2.21 10.44
C SER A 49 13.56 1.31 9.93
N SER A 50 13.73 -0.02 9.96
CA SER A 50 12.73 -1.00 9.51
C SER A 50 11.39 -0.89 10.26
N ALA A 51 11.42 -0.53 11.54
CA ALA A 51 10.20 -0.29 12.33
C ALA A 51 9.45 0.96 11.83
N ILE A 52 10.18 2.03 11.52
CA ILE A 52 9.62 3.26 10.94
C ILE A 52 9.09 2.99 9.53
N TYR A 53 9.80 2.18 8.73
CA TYR A 53 9.35 1.77 7.42
C TYR A 53 8.01 1.04 7.47
N ALA A 54 7.86 0.04 8.36
CA ALA A 54 6.62 -0.72 8.50
C ALA A 54 5.45 0.20 8.89
N GLU A 55 5.66 1.04 9.92
CA GLU A 55 4.67 2.01 10.39
C GLU A 55 4.26 3.01 9.31
N LEU A 56 5.22 3.51 8.52
CA LEU A 56 4.94 4.46 7.44
C LEU A 56 4.28 3.78 6.24
N ALA A 57 4.67 2.56 5.91
CA ALA A 57 4.10 1.78 4.82
C ALA A 57 2.61 1.51 5.02
N GLU A 58 2.18 1.33 6.28
CA GLU A 58 0.76 1.19 6.65
C GLU A 58 0.03 2.54 6.72
N LYS A 59 0.72 3.62 7.11
CA LYS A 59 0.12 4.98 7.18
C LYS A 59 0.00 5.69 5.84
N GLN A 60 0.73 5.25 4.81
CA GLN A 60 0.59 5.79 3.48
C GLN A 60 -0.66 5.23 2.79
N SER A 61 -1.67 6.08 2.62
CA SER A 61 -2.79 5.79 1.72
C SER A 61 -2.26 5.70 0.28
N LYS A 62 -2.23 4.49 -0.28
CA LYS A 62 -1.73 4.24 -1.64
C LYS A 62 -2.88 4.10 -2.60
N ALA A 63 -2.90 4.98 -3.60
CA ALA A 63 -3.77 4.81 -4.75
C ALA A 63 -3.40 3.53 -5.51
N LYS A 64 -4.40 2.80 -6.00
CA LYS A 64 -4.23 1.57 -6.78
C LYS A 64 -4.62 1.84 -8.23
N PHE A 65 -3.82 1.34 -9.17
CA PHE A 65 -4.05 1.52 -10.60
C PHE A 65 -4.14 0.17 -11.30
N TYR A 66 -5.20 0.01 -12.09
CA TYR A 66 -5.45 -1.17 -12.91
C TYR A 66 -5.59 -0.73 -14.37
N SER A 67 -5.13 -1.55 -15.30
CA SER A 67 -5.25 -1.33 -16.74
C SER A 67 -5.93 -2.51 -17.40
N ASN A 68 -6.64 -2.26 -18.51
CA ASN A 68 -7.29 -3.30 -19.31
C ASN A 68 -8.23 -4.20 -18.49
N VAL A 69 -9.04 -3.60 -17.64
CA VAL A 69 -9.93 -4.31 -16.71
C VAL A 69 -11.16 -4.81 -17.47
N SER A 70 -11.45 -6.11 -17.39
CA SER A 70 -12.63 -6.70 -18.05
C SER A 70 -13.92 -6.46 -17.25
N ALA A 71 -14.96 -5.98 -17.92
CA ALA A 71 -16.32 -5.91 -17.39
C ALA A 71 -17.28 -6.68 -18.31
N SER A 72 -17.58 -7.93 -17.93
CA SER A 72 -18.35 -8.87 -18.74
C SER A 72 -19.61 -9.40 -18.06
N SER A 73 -19.68 -9.35 -16.73
CA SER A 73 -20.76 -9.95 -15.94
C SER A 73 -21.83 -8.90 -15.58
N TRP A 74 -22.53 -8.40 -16.59
CA TRP A 74 -23.59 -7.42 -16.42
C TRP A 74 -24.91 -8.08 -15.97
N ALA A 75 -25.51 -7.55 -14.92
CA ALA A 75 -26.83 -7.94 -14.42
C ALA A 75 -27.83 -6.79 -14.59
N ALA A 76 -29.10 -7.11 -14.80
CA ALA A 76 -30.16 -6.10 -14.81
C ALA A 76 -30.25 -5.44 -13.42
N ASP A 77 -30.34 -4.12 -13.40
CA ASP A 77 -30.35 -3.32 -12.19
C ASP A 77 -31.25 -2.09 -12.39
N SER A 78 -32.01 -1.72 -11.35
CA SER A 78 -32.96 -0.61 -11.39
C SER A 78 -32.61 0.52 -10.43
N THR A 79 -31.39 0.54 -9.88
CA THR A 79 -30.89 1.59 -8.97
C THR A 79 -30.93 2.94 -9.65
N TYR A 80 -30.51 2.98 -10.93
CA TYR A 80 -30.49 4.19 -11.74
C TYR A 80 -31.34 3.99 -12.99
N SER A 81 -32.44 4.75 -13.12
CA SER A 81 -33.37 4.62 -14.24
C SER A 81 -32.75 4.82 -15.63
N ASN A 82 -31.66 5.59 -15.70
CA ASN A 82 -30.91 5.84 -16.94
C ASN A 82 -29.88 4.75 -17.27
N TYR A 83 -29.64 3.78 -16.39
CA TYR A 83 -28.66 2.71 -16.55
C TYR A 83 -29.24 1.37 -16.05
N GLY A 84 -29.86 0.62 -16.95
CA GLY A 84 -30.57 -0.63 -16.63
C GLY A 84 -29.69 -1.84 -16.31
N TYR A 85 -28.36 -1.70 -16.34
CA TYR A 85 -27.42 -2.77 -16.07
C TYR A 85 -26.31 -2.33 -15.11
N LYS A 86 -25.86 -3.27 -14.29
CA LYS A 86 -24.74 -3.12 -13.34
C LYS A 86 -23.71 -4.23 -13.57
N CYS A 87 -22.43 -3.89 -13.51
CA CYS A 87 -21.34 -4.85 -13.48
C CYS A 87 -20.53 -4.66 -12.19
N GLU A 88 -20.33 -5.75 -11.46
CA GLU A 88 -19.47 -5.78 -10.28
C GLU A 88 -18.11 -6.35 -10.66
N ILE A 89 -17.08 -5.52 -10.62
CA ILE A 89 -15.72 -5.86 -11.03
C ILE A 89 -14.90 -6.16 -9.78
N SER A 90 -14.49 -7.42 -9.61
CA SER A 90 -13.66 -7.83 -8.48
C SER A 90 -12.24 -7.25 -8.60
N LEU A 91 -11.86 -6.39 -7.65
CA LEU A 91 -10.54 -5.79 -7.55
C LEU A 91 -10.06 -5.88 -6.10
N ALA A 92 -8.88 -6.47 -5.88
CA ALA A 92 -8.37 -6.72 -4.54
C ALA A 92 -8.04 -5.41 -3.80
N GLY A 93 -8.28 -5.41 -2.49
CA GLY A 93 -7.93 -4.28 -1.62
C GLY A 93 -8.77 -3.02 -1.83
N VAL A 94 -9.95 -3.13 -2.44
CA VAL A 94 -10.92 -2.03 -2.52
C VAL A 94 -11.77 -2.00 -1.25
N GLY A 95 -11.76 -0.87 -0.55
CA GLY A 95 -12.65 -0.59 0.56
C GLY A 95 -14.04 -0.15 0.09
N ALA A 96 -15.06 -0.32 0.93
CA ALA A 96 -16.42 0.10 0.59
C ALA A 96 -16.56 1.62 0.44
N SER A 97 -15.76 2.39 1.18
CA SER A 97 -15.77 3.86 1.15
C SER A 97 -14.71 4.47 0.23
N ASP A 98 -13.95 3.64 -0.51
CA ASP A 98 -12.94 4.12 -1.43
C ASP A 98 -13.58 4.95 -2.56
N PHE A 99 -12.78 5.70 -3.30
CA PHE A 99 -13.24 6.41 -4.48
C PHE A 99 -12.58 5.85 -5.74
N ALA A 100 -13.38 5.45 -6.73
CA ALA A 100 -12.89 4.87 -7.99
C ALA A 100 -13.12 5.80 -9.19
N PHE A 101 -12.07 6.05 -9.96
CA PHE A 101 -12.15 6.62 -11.29
C PHE A 101 -12.04 5.51 -12.33
N VAL A 102 -13.09 5.37 -13.14
CA VAL A 102 -13.14 4.43 -14.26
C VAL A 102 -12.98 5.22 -15.56
N THR A 103 -12.00 4.86 -16.38
CA THR A 103 -11.76 5.47 -17.68
C THR A 103 -12.02 4.46 -18.77
N PHE A 104 -13.05 4.73 -19.57
CA PHE A 104 -13.40 3.93 -20.74
C PHE A 104 -12.53 4.28 -21.96
N GLY A 105 -12.56 3.42 -22.97
CA GLY A 105 -12.02 3.75 -24.30
C GLY A 105 -12.81 4.91 -24.93
N VAL A 106 -12.25 5.53 -25.97
CA VAL A 106 -12.87 6.71 -26.63
C VAL A 106 -14.24 6.34 -27.20
N THR A 107 -14.36 5.20 -27.87
CA THR A 107 -15.63 4.71 -28.44
C THR A 107 -16.70 4.54 -27.37
N GLU A 108 -16.36 3.92 -26.24
CA GLU A 108 -17.30 3.68 -25.15
C GLU A 108 -17.65 4.96 -24.38
N ALA A 109 -16.68 5.86 -24.21
CA ALA A 109 -16.90 7.16 -23.58
C ALA A 109 -17.84 8.05 -24.42
N ASP A 110 -17.63 8.07 -25.74
CA ASP A 110 -18.44 8.87 -26.68
C ASP A 110 -19.84 8.29 -26.88
N SER A 111 -20.04 6.99 -26.61
CA SER A 111 -21.33 6.34 -26.82
C SER A 111 -22.42 6.80 -25.83
N GLY A 112 -22.02 7.39 -24.69
CA GLY A 112 -22.94 7.78 -23.62
C GLY A 112 -23.70 6.63 -22.97
N ASN A 113 -23.22 5.39 -23.12
CA ASN A 113 -23.87 4.20 -22.57
C ASN A 113 -23.50 3.94 -21.11
N TYR A 114 -22.30 4.32 -20.71
CA TYR A 114 -21.74 4.02 -19.40
C TYR A 114 -21.89 5.21 -18.45
N ALA A 115 -22.17 4.93 -17.18
CA ALA A 115 -22.27 5.97 -16.18
C ALA A 115 -20.91 6.67 -15.97
N PRO A 116 -20.89 7.99 -15.76
CA PRO A 116 -19.65 8.74 -15.58
C PRO A 116 -18.99 8.48 -14.21
N ILE A 117 -19.75 7.97 -13.23
CA ILE A 117 -19.29 7.70 -11.87
C ILE A 117 -19.44 6.21 -11.59
N ALA A 118 -18.39 5.64 -10.99
CA ALA A 118 -18.38 4.28 -10.46
C ALA A 118 -18.55 4.31 -8.94
N GLU A 119 -19.10 3.23 -8.39
CA GLU A 119 -19.20 3.03 -6.95
C GLU A 119 -18.19 1.98 -6.48
N THR A 120 -17.94 1.92 -5.18
CA THR A 120 -17.07 0.92 -4.57
C THR A 120 -17.84 0.11 -3.54
N ALA A 121 -17.47 -1.16 -3.42
CA ALA A 121 -17.83 -1.99 -2.29
C ALA A 121 -16.61 -2.83 -1.90
N ALA A 122 -16.67 -3.51 -0.76
CA ALA A 122 -15.56 -4.34 -0.30
C ALA A 122 -15.13 -5.35 -1.39
N GLY A 123 -13.88 -5.20 -1.86
CA GLY A 123 -13.27 -6.04 -2.89
C GLY A 123 -13.77 -5.82 -4.32
N LYS A 124 -14.51 -4.74 -4.61
CA LYS A 124 -15.07 -4.51 -5.95
C LYS A 124 -15.33 -3.06 -6.30
N VAL A 125 -15.27 -2.78 -7.60
CA VAL A 125 -15.75 -1.55 -8.23
C VAL A 125 -17.02 -1.87 -9.01
N ILE A 126 -18.02 -1.01 -8.89
CA ILE A 126 -19.34 -1.19 -9.48
C ILE A 126 -19.53 -0.13 -10.55
N ILE A 127 -19.86 -0.56 -11.77
CA ILE A 127 -20.15 0.33 -12.89
C ILE A 127 -21.55 0.07 -13.43
N TYR A 128 -22.13 1.08 -14.06
CA TYR A 128 -23.49 1.05 -14.59
C TYR A 128 -23.50 1.34 -16.08
N SER A 129 -24.45 0.74 -16.80
CA SER A 129 -24.57 0.84 -18.26
C SER A 129 -26.01 0.81 -18.73
N LYS A 130 -26.26 1.42 -19.88
CA LYS A 130 -27.50 1.29 -20.67
C LYS A 130 -27.58 -0.01 -21.46
N VAL A 131 -26.42 -0.60 -21.76
CA VAL A 131 -26.28 -1.80 -22.61
C VAL A 131 -25.68 -2.96 -21.82
N ASN A 132 -26.16 -4.17 -22.12
CA ASN A 132 -25.57 -5.41 -21.63
C ASN A 132 -24.53 -5.91 -22.64
N THR A 133 -23.34 -5.33 -22.62
CA THR A 133 -22.27 -5.67 -23.56
C THR A 133 -20.93 -5.67 -22.83
N ALA A 134 -20.19 -6.78 -23.00
CA ALA A 134 -18.86 -6.90 -22.41
C ALA A 134 -17.91 -5.83 -22.95
N VAL A 135 -17.10 -5.25 -22.08
CA VAL A 135 -16.19 -4.15 -22.40
C VAL A 135 -14.86 -4.32 -21.66
N THR A 136 -13.77 -3.86 -22.28
CA THR A 136 -12.47 -3.69 -21.62
C THR A 136 -12.29 -2.23 -21.24
N ILE A 137 -12.22 -1.97 -19.93
CA ILE A 137 -11.98 -0.65 -19.36
C ILE A 137 -10.49 -0.33 -19.50
N LYS A 138 -10.19 0.87 -20.01
CA LYS A 138 -8.82 1.31 -20.24
C LYS A 138 -8.03 1.41 -18.94
N SER A 139 -8.59 2.08 -17.93
CA SER A 139 -7.97 2.16 -16.61
C SER A 139 -8.98 2.33 -15.47
N VAL A 140 -8.61 1.82 -14.30
CA VAL A 140 -9.31 2.06 -13.03
C VAL A 140 -8.30 2.58 -12.02
N ALA A 141 -8.53 3.76 -11.46
CA ALA A 141 -7.74 4.32 -10.37
C ALA A 141 -8.58 4.35 -9.09
N ILE A 142 -8.05 3.85 -7.98
CA ILE A 142 -8.76 3.71 -6.72
C ILE A 142 -7.99 4.46 -5.65
N PHE A 143 -8.65 5.41 -5.01
CA PHE A 143 -8.12 6.20 -3.92
C PHE A 143 -8.77 5.71 -2.62
N PRO A 144 -7.98 5.28 -1.61
CA PRO A 144 -8.55 4.88 -0.34
C PRO A 144 -9.28 6.05 0.32
N ALA A 145 -10.38 5.74 1.01
CA ALA A 145 -11.02 6.70 1.88
C ALA A 145 -10.03 7.26 2.92
N ALA A 146 -10.17 8.54 3.27
CA ALA A 146 -9.37 9.19 4.31
C ALA A 146 -9.74 8.69 5.72
#